data_AF-A0A8J2PHJ3-F1
#
_entry.id   AF-A0A8J2PHJ3-F1
#
_cell.length_a   1.000
_cell.length_b   1.000
_cell.length_c   1.000
_cell.angle_alpha   90.00
_cell.angle_beta   90.00
_cell.angle_gamma   90.00
#
_symmetry.space_group_name_H-M   'P 1'
#
loop_
_entity.id
_entity.type
_entity.pdbx_description
1 polymer ?
#
loop_
_entity_poly.entity_id
_entity_poly.type
_entity_poly.pdbx_seq_one_letter_code
_entity_poly.pdbx_strand_id
1 'polypeptide(L)'
;MHEFCEIDDNSNVYGSNLEDHQELREFRDGKLKSDHFLPGKYGKKGMLPFQNKPGDECTEPDKGRFCFNAGDLRVNEMIGLTTTHLIWFREHNRIAEALKELNPFWSDEQLYTESRRILNAEYQHIIYNEWLPIIV
;
A
#
# COMPACT_ATOMS: atom_id res chain seq x y z
N MET A 1 -16.66 9.60 18.10
CA MET A 1 -15.46 10.38 17.72
C MET A 1 -14.99 9.73 16.44
N HIS A 2 -15.22 10.38 15.30
CA HIS A 2 -15.17 9.75 13.98
C HIS A 2 -13.70 9.48 13.60
N GLU A 3 -13.28 8.22 13.63
CA GLU A 3 -11.96 7.74 13.19
C GLU A 3 -11.88 7.49 11.68
N PHE A 4 -12.89 7.92 10.92
CA PHE A 4 -12.84 7.90 9.47
C PHE A 4 -12.49 9.31 8.99
N CYS A 5 -11.32 9.46 8.34
CA CYS A 5 -11.16 10.50 7.34
C CYS A 5 -12.28 10.25 6.31
N GLU A 6 -13.30 11.10 6.31
CA GLU A 6 -14.61 10.86 5.68
C GLU A 6 -14.58 10.98 4.13
N ILE A 7 -13.37 11.05 3.56
CA ILE A 7 -13.09 11.01 2.12
C ILE A 7 -12.30 9.75 1.87
N ASP A 8 -12.76 8.92 0.94
CA ASP A 8 -12.12 7.69 0.49
C ASP A 8 -10.69 7.97 -0.01
N ASP A 9 -9.71 7.87 0.89
CA ASP A 9 -8.34 8.36 0.72
C ASP A 9 -7.29 7.24 0.70
N ASN A 10 -7.75 5.99 0.50
CA ASN A 10 -6.95 4.77 0.57
C ASN A 10 -6.16 4.62 1.88
N SER A 11 -6.76 4.96 3.01
CA SER A 11 -6.18 4.69 4.34
C SER A 11 -5.81 3.22 4.57
N ASN A 12 -6.46 2.28 3.89
CA ASN A 12 -6.07 0.86 3.88
C ASN A 12 -4.67 0.61 3.27
N VAL A 13 -4.16 1.51 2.42
CA VAL A 13 -2.81 1.46 1.85
C VAL A 13 -1.85 2.31 2.66
N TYR A 14 -2.28 3.52 3.04
CA TYR A 14 -1.39 4.54 3.60
C TYR A 14 -1.37 4.58 5.13
N GLY A 15 -2.33 3.97 5.81
CA GLY A 15 -2.57 4.13 7.25
C GLY A 15 -3.48 5.32 7.55
N SER A 16 -4.00 5.35 8.77
CA SER A 16 -4.95 6.40 9.22
C SER A 16 -4.30 7.44 10.13
N ASN A 17 -3.08 7.19 10.60
CA ASN A 17 -2.33 8.10 11.45
C ASN A 17 -0.96 8.43 10.83
N LEU A 18 -0.32 9.47 11.37
CA LEU A 18 0.98 9.94 10.86
C LEU A 18 2.11 8.92 11.05
N GLU A 19 2.04 8.10 12.10
CA GLU A 19 3.04 7.07 12.38
C GLU A 19 3.01 5.98 11.29
N ASP A 20 1.83 5.49 10.94
CA ASP A 20 1.64 4.50 9.87
C ASP A 20 2.12 5.05 8.51
N HIS A 21 1.76 6.31 8.20
CA HIS A 21 2.22 6.99 6.98
C HIS A 21 3.75 7.00 6.88
N GLN A 22 4.44 7.21 7.99
CA GLN A 22 5.90 7.22 8.03
C GLN A 22 6.49 5.80 8.03
N GLU A 23 5.85 4.87 8.74
CA GLU A 23 6.31 3.49 8.86
C GLU A 23 6.30 2.77 7.50
N LEU A 24 5.27 3.03 6.67
CA LEU A 24 5.08 2.35 5.38
C LEU A 24 5.89 2.96 4.22
N ARG A 25 6.48 4.15 4.40
CA ARG A 25 7.23 4.86 3.35
C ARG A 25 8.69 4.46 3.26
N GLU A 26 9.20 4.32 2.04
CA GLU A 26 10.63 4.09 1.80
C GLU A 26 11.46 5.37 1.98
N PHE A 27 10.83 6.54 1.87
CA PHE A 27 11.48 7.87 1.83
C PHE A 27 12.51 7.99 0.71
N ARG A 28 12.28 7.23 -0.37
CA ARG A 28 13.08 7.26 -1.58
C ARG A 28 12.18 7.21 -2.81
N ASP A 29 12.39 8.16 -3.72
CA ASP A 29 11.68 8.27 -4.99
C ASP A 29 10.13 8.23 -4.86
N GLY A 30 9.60 8.64 -3.71
CA GLY A 30 8.17 8.65 -3.39
C GLY A 30 7.56 7.27 -3.15
N LYS A 31 8.36 6.21 -3.00
CA LYS A 31 7.89 4.82 -2.92
C LYS A 31 7.50 4.39 -1.49
N LEU A 32 6.65 3.38 -1.42
CA LEU A 32 6.36 2.61 -0.22
C LEU A 32 7.36 1.45 -0.06
N LYS A 33 7.68 1.11 1.19
CA LYS A 33 8.64 0.04 1.53
C LYS A 33 8.17 -1.29 0.95
N SER A 34 9.06 -1.98 0.25
CA SER A 34 8.78 -3.29 -0.33
C SER A 34 9.81 -4.34 0.06
N ASP A 35 9.33 -5.53 0.37
CA ASP A 35 10.19 -6.70 0.60
C ASP A 35 10.33 -7.55 -0.66
N HIS A 36 11.53 -8.10 -0.88
CA HIS A 36 11.90 -8.86 -2.07
C HIS A 36 12.34 -10.28 -1.66
N PHE A 37 11.39 -11.06 -1.13
CA PHE A 37 11.68 -12.39 -0.58
C PHE A 37 11.57 -13.53 -1.62
N LEU A 38 10.73 -13.37 -2.65
CA LEU A 38 10.51 -14.45 -3.62
C LEU A 38 11.69 -14.58 -4.60
N PRO A 39 12.19 -15.79 -4.88
CA PRO A 39 13.20 -15.97 -5.92
C PRO A 39 12.62 -15.77 -7.33
N GLY A 40 13.47 -15.30 -8.26
CA GLY A 40 13.14 -15.22 -9.69
C GLY A 40 12.27 -14.01 -10.09
N LYS A 41 11.53 -14.15 -11.21
CA LYS A 41 10.73 -13.05 -11.80
C LYS A 41 9.64 -12.52 -10.86
N TYR A 42 9.15 -13.36 -9.94
CA TYR A 42 8.16 -12.99 -8.91
C TYR A 42 8.76 -12.15 -7.78
N GLY A 43 10.07 -12.27 -7.54
CA GLY A 43 10.82 -11.42 -6.62
C GLY A 43 11.06 -10.01 -7.13
N LYS A 44 11.01 -9.79 -8.44
CA LYS A 44 11.23 -8.45 -9.03
C LYS A 44 10.09 -7.47 -8.74
N LYS A 45 8.90 -7.97 -8.40
CA LYS A 45 7.77 -7.13 -8.02
C LYS A 45 7.70 -7.11 -6.50
N GLY A 46 8.01 -5.96 -5.90
CA GLY A 46 7.95 -5.76 -4.45
C GLY A 46 6.68 -6.34 -3.83
N MET A 47 6.87 -7.04 -2.72
CA MET A 47 5.80 -7.53 -1.85
C MET A 47 5.51 -6.49 -0.77
N LEU A 48 4.36 -6.63 -0.10
CA LEU A 48 4.08 -5.86 1.11
C LEU A 48 5.21 -6.11 2.13
N PRO A 49 5.59 -5.08 2.90
CA PRO A 49 6.62 -5.21 3.91
C PRO A 49 6.17 -6.16 5.02
N PHE A 50 7.10 -6.82 5.71
CA PHE A 50 6.76 -7.64 6.87
C PHE A 50 6.46 -6.78 8.10
N GLN A 51 5.52 -7.25 8.91
CA GLN A 51 5.23 -6.68 10.22
C GLN A 51 6.34 -7.06 11.20
N ASN A 52 6.83 -6.07 11.95
CA ASN A 52 7.89 -6.24 12.94
C ASN A 52 7.37 -5.97 14.36
N LYS A 53 6.12 -6.39 14.64
CA LYS A 53 5.48 -6.22 15.95
C LYS A 53 5.40 -7.58 16.66
N PRO A 54 5.75 -7.67 17.96
CA PRO A 54 5.61 -8.91 18.70
C PRO A 54 4.13 -9.18 19.03
N GLY A 55 3.68 -10.42 18.82
CA GLY A 55 2.31 -10.84 19.17
C GLY A 55 1.34 -10.97 17.99
N ASP A 56 1.83 -10.88 16.75
CA ASP A 56 1.00 -11.06 15.57
C ASP A 56 0.58 -12.53 15.39
N GLU A 57 -0.69 -12.78 15.03
CA GLU A 57 -1.28 -14.13 14.96
C GLU A 57 -0.76 -14.97 13.78
N CYS A 58 -0.33 -14.33 12.69
CA CYS A 58 0.09 -15.00 11.46
C CYS A 58 1.61 -15.28 11.36
N THR A 59 2.44 -14.72 12.25
CA THR A 59 3.90 -14.88 12.19
C THR A 59 4.28 -16.23 12.80
N GLU A 60 4.79 -17.13 11.96
CA GLU A 60 5.29 -18.45 12.36
C GLU A 60 6.73 -18.61 11.83
N PRO A 61 7.74 -18.12 12.57
CA PRO A 61 9.13 -18.11 12.12
C PRO A 61 9.66 -19.51 11.81
N ASP A 62 9.25 -20.50 12.59
CA ASP A 62 9.63 -21.92 12.40
C ASP A 62 9.17 -22.48 11.05
N LYS A 63 8.12 -21.89 10.46
CA LYS A 63 7.59 -22.25 9.13
C LYS A 63 7.95 -21.22 8.07
N GLY A 64 8.79 -20.23 8.40
CA GLY A 64 9.18 -19.14 7.51
C GLY A 64 8.01 -18.25 7.08
N ARG A 65 6.95 -18.15 7.90
CA ARG A 65 5.80 -17.28 7.63
C ARG A 65 5.88 -16.02 8.47
N PHE A 66 5.59 -14.89 7.84
CA PHE A 66 5.60 -13.58 8.47
C PHE A 66 4.33 -12.84 8.06
N CYS A 67 3.74 -12.09 8.98
CA CYS A 67 2.64 -11.19 8.69
C CYS A 67 3.09 -10.05 7.77
N PHE A 68 2.21 -9.63 6.87
CA PHE A 68 2.40 -8.41 6.09
C PHE A 68 1.95 -7.18 6.88
N ASN A 69 2.59 -6.05 6.59
CA ASN A 69 2.25 -4.74 7.10
C ASN A 69 1.65 -3.88 5.98
N ALA A 70 0.58 -3.15 6.30
CA ALA A 70 -0.13 -2.26 5.39
C ALA A 70 -0.89 -1.21 6.22
N GLY A 71 -1.61 -0.30 5.55
CA GLY A 71 -2.41 0.73 6.23
C GLY A 71 -3.61 0.20 7.03
N ASP A 72 -4.03 -1.05 6.80
CA ASP A 72 -5.09 -1.72 7.57
C ASP A 72 -4.54 -2.96 8.28
N LEU A 73 -4.84 -3.10 9.58
CA LEU A 73 -4.38 -4.19 10.44
C LEU A 73 -4.88 -5.57 9.99
N ARG A 74 -5.97 -5.62 9.22
CA ARG A 74 -6.62 -6.86 8.77
C ARG A 74 -6.04 -7.40 7.47
N VAL A 75 -4.96 -6.80 6.97
CA VAL A 75 -4.30 -7.21 5.71
C VAL A 75 -3.99 -8.73 5.66
N ASN A 76 -3.85 -9.39 6.81
CA ASN A 76 -3.55 -10.82 6.92
C ASN A 76 -4.76 -11.73 7.21
N GLU A 77 -5.99 -11.22 7.30
CA GLU A 77 -7.18 -12.04 7.63
C GLU A 77 -7.52 -13.07 6.55
N MET A 78 -7.40 -12.69 5.28
CA MET A 78 -7.65 -13.58 4.16
C MET A 78 -6.76 -13.23 2.96
N ILE A 79 -6.35 -14.26 2.22
CA ILE A 79 -5.46 -14.12 1.05
C ILE A 79 -6.04 -13.16 0.00
N GLY A 80 -7.36 -13.17 -0.19
CA GLY A 80 -8.04 -12.26 -1.12
C GLY A 80 -7.83 -10.79 -0.74
N LEU A 81 -7.99 -10.46 0.54
CA LEU A 81 -7.77 -9.12 1.07
C LEU A 81 -6.29 -8.72 0.95
N THR A 82 -5.37 -9.59 1.38
CA THR A 82 -3.91 -9.36 1.22
C THR A 82 -3.55 -9.06 -0.23
N THR A 83 -4.16 -9.79 -1.18
CA THR A 83 -3.92 -9.60 -2.62
C THR A 83 -4.41 -8.23 -3.07
N THR A 84 -5.57 -7.77 -2.60
CA THR A 84 -6.08 -6.43 -2.90
C THR A 84 -5.14 -5.34 -2.36
N HIS A 85 -4.65 -5.46 -1.12
CA HIS A 85 -3.66 -4.54 -0.57
C HIS A 85 -2.38 -4.50 -1.42
N LEU A 86 -1.89 -5.68 -1.83
CA LEU A 86 -0.69 -5.78 -2.68
C LEU A 86 -0.88 -5.13 -4.05
N ILE A 87 -2.06 -5.20 -4.65
CA ILE A 87 -2.37 -4.55 -5.94
C ILE A 87 -2.23 -3.04 -5.80
N TRP A 88 -2.92 -2.43 -4.83
CA TRP A 88 -2.89 -0.98 -4.63
C TRP A 88 -1.51 -0.48 -4.20
N PHE A 89 -0.82 -1.24 -3.36
CA PHE A 89 0.58 -0.96 -3.00
C PHE A 89 1.49 -0.91 -4.24
N ARG A 90 1.39 -1.91 -5.12
CA ARG A 90 2.20 -1.96 -6.35
C ARG A 90 1.83 -0.84 -7.31
N GLU A 91 0.56 -0.46 -7.35
CA GLU A 91 0.09 0.62 -8.19
C GLU A 91 0.67 1.97 -7.75
N HIS A 92 0.70 2.24 -6.44
CA HIS A 92 1.38 3.43 -5.92
C HIS A 92 2.85 3.50 -6.37
N ASN A 93 3.60 2.41 -6.20
CA ASN A 93 5.01 2.38 -6.59
C ASN A 93 5.22 2.49 -8.11
N ARG A 94 4.27 1.98 -8.91
CA ARG A 94 4.25 2.14 -10.38
C ARG A 94 4.03 3.60 -10.78
N ILE A 95 3.08 4.28 -10.13
CA ILE A 95 2.78 5.70 -10.35
C ILE A 95 3.99 6.56 -9.94
N ALA A 96 4.58 6.30 -8.77
CA ALA A 96 5.75 7.03 -8.28
C ALA A 96 6.95 6.91 -9.24
N GLU A 97 7.21 5.71 -9.75
CA GLU A 97 8.25 5.46 -10.75
C GLU A 97 8.00 6.22 -12.06
N ALA A 98 6.77 6.17 -12.59
CA ALA A 98 6.40 6.92 -13.78
C ALA A 98 6.51 8.45 -13.56
N LEU A 99 6.08 8.97 -12.40
CA LEU A 99 6.20 10.39 -12.08
C LEU A 99 7.65 10.83 -11.93
N LYS A 100 8.54 9.97 -11.39
CA LYS A 100 9.97 10.24 -11.28
C LYS A 100 10.64 10.33 -12.65
N GLU A 101 10.29 9.44 -13.57
CA GLU A 101 10.77 9.47 -14.95
C GLU A 101 10.34 10.75 -15.68
N LEU A 102 9.08 11.16 -15.49
CA LEU A 102 8.53 12.39 -16.07
C LEU A 102 9.06 13.66 -15.41
N ASN A 103 9.32 13.61 -14.10
CA ASN A 103 9.75 14.76 -13.29
C ASN A 103 11.01 14.42 -12.47
N PRO A 104 12.20 14.35 -13.09
CA PRO A 104 13.42 13.90 -12.41
C PRO A 104 13.81 14.77 -11.19
N PHE A 105 13.41 16.03 -11.18
CA PHE A 105 13.76 17.02 -10.14
C PHE A 105 12.78 17.07 -8.96
N TRP A 106 11.67 16.32 -9.00
CA TRP A 106 10.74 16.28 -7.86
C TRP A 106 11.37 15.63 -6.64
N SER A 107 11.04 16.17 -5.47
CA SER A 107 11.43 15.60 -4.19
C SER A 107 10.64 14.32 -3.89
N ASP A 108 11.14 13.52 -2.94
CA ASP A 108 10.45 12.33 -2.44
C ASP A 108 9.01 12.63 -1.99
N GLU A 109 8.83 13.71 -1.23
CA GLU A 109 7.52 14.12 -0.72
C GLU A 109 6.54 14.50 -1.83
N GLN A 110 7.03 15.19 -2.87
CA GLN A 110 6.21 15.54 -4.03
C GLN A 110 5.76 14.28 -4.77
N LEU A 111 6.68 13.35 -5.01
CA LEU A 111 6.38 12.08 -5.68
C LEU A 111 5.38 11.25 -4.88
N TYR A 112 5.59 11.10 -3.57
CA TYR A 112 4.69 10.37 -2.69
C TYR A 112 3.27 10.98 -2.68
N THR A 113 3.19 12.30 -2.49
CA THR A 113 1.91 13.00 -2.39
C THR A 113 1.14 12.93 -3.71
N GLU A 114 1.78 13.22 -4.84
CA GLU A 114 1.12 13.16 -6.15
C GLU A 114 0.75 11.72 -6.54
N SER A 115 1.57 10.72 -6.19
CA SER A 115 1.22 9.31 -6.39
C SER A 115 0.01 8.90 -5.57
N ARG A 116 -0.09 9.34 -4.30
CA ARG A 116 -1.28 9.13 -3.45
C ARG A 116 -2.51 9.80 -4.04
N ARG A 117 -2.40 11.02 -4.56
CA ARG A 117 -3.52 11.75 -5.18
C ARG A 117 -4.07 11.02 -6.41
N ILE A 118 -3.19 10.51 -7.28
CA ILE A 118 -3.59 9.75 -8.46
C ILE A 118 -4.25 8.42 -8.06
N LEU A 119 -3.63 7.67 -7.15
CA LEU A 119 -4.18 6.39 -6.68
C LEU A 119 -5.56 6.57 -6.03
N ASN A 120 -5.77 7.64 -5.27
CA ASN A 120 -7.09 7.97 -4.72
C ASN A 120 -8.12 8.26 -5.80
N ALA A 121 -7.74 8.98 -6.86
CA ALA A 121 -8.64 9.22 -7.98
C ALA A 121 -9.00 7.92 -8.72
N GLU A 122 -8.04 7.02 -8.94
CA GLU A 122 -8.27 5.70 -9.54
C GLU A 122 -9.21 4.85 -8.68
N TYR A 123 -8.96 4.78 -7.38
CA TYR A 123 -9.79 4.02 -6.45
C TYR A 123 -11.22 4.53 -6.43
N GLN A 124 -11.42 5.85 -6.25
CA GLN A 124 -12.74 6.46 -6.28
C GLN A 124 -13.44 6.25 -7.62
N HIS A 125 -12.71 6.31 -8.74
CA HIS A 125 -13.29 6.04 -10.04
C HIS A 125 -13.88 4.62 -10.12
N ILE A 126 -13.12 3.60 -9.71
CA ILE A 126 -13.57 2.21 -9.70
C ILE A 126 -14.77 2.05 -8.74
N ILE A 127 -14.66 2.57 -7.51
CA ILE A 127 -15.73 2.42 -6.52
C ILE A 127 -17.03 3.04 -7.00
N TYR A 128 -17.02 4.29 -7.47
CA TYR A 128 -18.25 5.02 -7.80
C TYR A 128 -18.79 4.72 -9.20
N ASN A 129 -17.95 4.39 -10.18
CA ASN A 129 -18.40 4.18 -11.56
C ASN A 129 -18.54 2.71 -11.95
N GLU A 130 -17.81 1.80 -11.31
CA GLU A 130 -17.81 0.39 -11.69
C GLU A 130 -18.50 -0.48 -10.63
N TRP A 131 -18.13 -0.32 -9.36
CA TRP A 131 -18.64 -1.18 -8.29
C TRP A 131 -20.01 -0.75 -7.77
N LEU A 132 -20.16 0.52 -7.39
CA LEU A 132 -21.37 1.04 -6.77
C LEU A 132 -22.62 0.83 -7.66
N PRO A 133 -22.61 1.08 -8.98
CA PRO A 133 -23.79 0.89 -9.83
C PRO A 133 -24.26 -0.57 -9.98
N ILE A 134 -23.45 -1.54 -9.55
CA ILE A 134 -23.85 -2.96 -9.52
C ILE A 134 -24.60 -3.28 -8.22
N ILE A 135 -24.30 -2.54 -7.16
CA ILE A 135 -24.84 -2.76 -5.81
C ILE A 135 -26.14 -2.00 -5.58
N VAL A 136 -26.24 -0.77 -6.11
CA VAL A 136 -27.42 0.11 -5.97
C VAL A 136 -28.16 0.27 -7.29
#